data_AF-A0A968U1S7-F1
#
_entry.id   AF-A0A968U1S7-F1
#
_cell.length_a   1.000
_cell.length_b   1.000
_cell.length_c   1.000
_cell.angle_alpha   90.00
_cell.angle_beta   90.00
_cell.angle_gamma   90.00
#
_symmetry.space_group_name_H-M   'P 1'
#
loop_
_entity.id
_entity.type
_entity.pdbx_description
1 polymer ?
#
loop_
_entity_poly.entity_id
_entity_poly.type
_entity_poly.pdbx_seq_one_letter_code
_entity_poly.pdbx_strand_id
1 'polypeptide(L)'
;MQSKQPEPWELARLEYEAALEQYRQLTSLRRQDMTFVTTAQAAILTIVGTKLLNLDAAGFLLSLIAVFVLFLGINSERRLSGYMSGYMRRAKEIESDYGMQLLSFGTQELKSKKLLISNSVIFPLYYAFFLIAWLIVWILNIF
;
A
#
# COMPACT_ATOMS: atom_id res chain seq x y z
N MET A 1 7.79 -39.39 25.09
CA MET A 1 8.01 -39.10 23.65
C MET A 1 8.79 -37.81 23.55
N GLN A 2 10.09 -37.86 23.24
CA GLN A 2 10.87 -36.65 22.95
C GLN A 2 10.44 -36.18 21.56
N SER A 3 9.84 -34.98 21.46
CA SER A 3 9.59 -34.34 20.18
C SER A 3 10.94 -34.15 19.49
N LYS A 4 11.16 -34.81 18.35
CA LYS A 4 12.30 -34.50 17.48
C LYS A 4 12.28 -33.00 17.22
N GLN A 5 13.38 -32.31 17.52
CA GLN A 5 13.50 -30.92 17.11
C GLN A 5 13.46 -30.86 15.59
N PRO A 6 12.69 -29.93 15.00
CA PRO A 6 12.63 -29.79 13.55
C PRO A 6 14.02 -29.51 13.00
N GLU A 7 14.32 -30.11 11.86
CA GLU A 7 15.60 -29.88 11.18
C GLU A 7 15.71 -28.40 10.77
N PRO A 8 16.93 -27.82 10.70
CA PRO A 8 17.10 -26.40 10.38
C PRO A 8 16.42 -25.95 9.07
N TRP A 9 16.36 -26.84 8.07
CA TRP A 9 15.69 -26.57 6.80
C TRP A 9 14.15 -26.52 6.94
N GLU A 10 13.56 -27.28 7.88
CA GLU A 10 12.12 -27.28 8.14
C GLU A 10 11.71 -25.96 8.79
N LEU A 11 12.51 -25.46 9.75
CA LEU A 11 12.32 -24.16 10.36
C LEU A 11 12.39 -23.03 9.34
N ALA A 12 13.42 -23.04 8.48
CA ALA A 12 13.58 -22.05 7.43
C ALA A 12 12.41 -22.07 6.43
N ARG A 13 11.94 -23.27 6.05
CA ARG A 13 10.77 -23.43 5.19
C ARG A 13 9.50 -22.87 5.85
N LEU A 14 9.27 -23.14 7.14
CA LEU A 14 8.12 -22.61 7.87
C LEU A 14 8.16 -21.08 7.97
N GLU A 15 9.34 -20.50 8.25
CA GLU A 15 9.54 -19.05 8.27
C GLU A 15 9.26 -18.44 6.88
N TYR A 16 9.73 -19.11 5.82
CA TYR A 16 9.50 -18.71 4.44
C TYR A 16 8.01 -18.72 4.05
N GLU A 17 7.29 -19.81 4.35
CA GLU A 17 5.85 -19.91 4.11
C GLU A 17 5.07 -18.84 4.90
N ALA A 18 5.45 -18.60 6.16
CA ALA A 18 4.85 -17.55 6.99
C ALA A 18 5.11 -16.14 6.41
N ALA A 19 6.32 -15.86 5.94
CA ALA A 19 6.66 -14.58 5.31
C ALA A 19 5.83 -14.34 4.03
N LEU A 20 5.64 -15.38 3.21
CA LEU A 20 4.80 -15.31 2.02
C LEU A 20 3.32 -15.05 2.36
N GLU A 21 2.81 -15.71 3.38
CA GLU A 21 1.43 -15.52 3.82
C GLU A 21 1.20 -14.12 4.38
N GLN A 22 2.10 -13.63 5.24
CA GLN A 22 2.07 -12.25 5.72
C GLN A 22 2.14 -11.25 4.56
N TYR A 23 2.99 -11.50 3.56
CA TYR A 23 3.07 -10.64 2.37
C TYR A 23 1.74 -10.58 1.60
N ARG A 24 1.02 -11.71 1.44
CA ARG A 24 -0.30 -11.75 0.80
C ARG A 24 -1.34 -10.96 1.60
N GLN A 25 -1.39 -11.17 2.90
CA GLN A 25 -2.32 -10.48 3.80
C GLN A 25 -2.09 -8.96 3.77
N LEU A 26 -0.84 -8.51 3.87
CA LEU A 26 -0.49 -7.08 3.80
C LEU A 26 -0.80 -6.47 2.44
N THR A 27 -0.63 -7.23 1.35
CA THR A 27 -1.03 -6.77 0.00
C THR A 27 -2.54 -6.56 -0.08
N SER A 28 -3.33 -7.45 0.51
CA SER A 28 -4.79 -7.31 0.59
C SER A 28 -5.17 -6.06 1.39
N LEU A 29 -4.55 -5.87 2.57
CA LEU A 29 -4.81 -4.72 3.43
C LEU A 29 -4.49 -3.40 2.73
N ARG A 30 -3.37 -3.30 2.00
CA ARG A 30 -3.04 -2.10 1.20
C ARG A 30 -4.12 -1.76 0.17
N ARG A 31 -4.69 -2.77 -0.49
CA ARG A 31 -5.78 -2.54 -1.46
C ARG A 31 -7.07 -2.09 -0.77
N GLN A 32 -7.37 -2.64 0.41
CA GLN A 32 -8.53 -2.23 1.21
C GLN A 32 -8.39 -0.78 1.69
N ASP A 33 -7.23 -0.40 2.22
CA ASP A 33 -6.93 0.98 2.65
C ASP A 33 -7.05 1.95 1.47
N MET A 34 -6.49 1.59 0.30
CA MET A 34 -6.63 2.39 -0.91
C MET A 34 -8.11 2.53 -1.30
N THR A 35 -8.89 1.44 -1.27
CA THR A 35 -10.33 1.44 -1.61
C THR A 35 -11.14 2.30 -0.65
N PHE A 36 -10.84 2.23 0.64
CA PHE A 36 -11.45 3.08 1.66
C PHE A 36 -11.18 4.56 1.37
N VAL A 37 -9.91 4.92 1.14
CA VAL A 37 -9.54 6.30 0.82
C VAL A 37 -10.24 6.76 -0.46
N THR A 38 -10.23 5.98 -1.54
CA THR A 38 -10.93 6.30 -2.79
C THR A 38 -12.41 6.55 -2.56
N THR A 39 -13.07 5.68 -1.79
CA THR A 39 -14.50 5.80 -1.49
C THR A 39 -14.79 7.07 -0.70
N ALA A 40 -13.97 7.38 0.31
CA ALA A 40 -14.11 8.60 1.10
C ALA A 40 -13.90 9.86 0.23
N GLN A 41 -12.88 9.87 -0.64
CA GLN A 41 -12.64 10.96 -1.59
C GLN A 41 -13.84 11.14 -2.53
N ALA A 42 -14.32 10.05 -3.13
CA ALA A 42 -15.44 10.08 -4.06
C ALA A 42 -16.73 10.58 -3.38
N ALA A 43 -17.01 10.15 -2.15
CA ALA A 43 -18.16 10.61 -1.39
C ALA A 43 -18.09 12.12 -1.12
N ILE A 44 -16.93 12.61 -0.67
CA ILE A 44 -16.74 14.03 -0.40
C ILE A 44 -16.85 14.85 -1.69
N LEU A 45 -16.17 14.44 -2.76
CA LEU A 45 -16.26 15.10 -4.07
C LEU A 45 -17.68 15.08 -4.64
N THR A 46 -18.49 14.05 -4.37
CA THR A 46 -19.91 14.02 -4.76
C THR A 46 -20.72 15.07 -4.00
N ILE A 47 -20.45 15.27 -2.71
CA ILE A 47 -21.16 16.25 -1.87
C ILE A 47 -20.79 17.69 -2.25
N VAL A 48 -19.49 17.97 -2.43
CA VAL A 48 -18.98 19.34 -2.65
C VAL A 48 -18.72 19.67 -4.12
N GLY A 49 -18.93 18.71 -5.03
CA GLY A 49 -18.44 18.78 -6.41
C GLY A 49 -18.94 19.99 -7.21
N THR A 50 -20.20 20.36 -7.04
CA THR A 50 -20.78 21.53 -7.71
C THR A 50 -20.30 22.86 -7.14
N LYS A 51 -19.68 22.84 -5.95
CA LYS A 51 -19.17 24.00 -5.22
C LYS A 51 -17.64 23.95 -5.05
N LEU A 52 -16.96 23.10 -5.81
CA LEU A 52 -15.51 22.85 -5.65
C LEU A 52 -14.67 24.12 -5.72
N LEU A 53 -15.09 25.11 -6.52
CA LEU A 53 -14.41 26.39 -6.70
C LEU A 53 -15.03 27.54 -5.87
N ASN A 54 -16.07 27.26 -5.08
CA ASN A 54 -16.68 28.23 -4.18
C ASN A 54 -17.27 27.52 -2.96
N LEU A 55 -16.38 27.02 -2.10
CA LEU A 55 -16.67 26.23 -0.93
C LEU A 55 -17.27 27.11 0.16
N ASP A 56 -18.43 26.70 0.66
CA ASP A 56 -18.96 27.19 1.93
C ASP A 56 -18.18 26.58 3.11
N ALA A 57 -18.45 27.06 4.34
CA ALA A 57 -17.76 26.59 5.54
C ALA A 57 -17.86 25.05 5.73
N ALA A 58 -18.99 24.46 5.36
CA ALA A 58 -19.20 23.01 5.42
C ALA A 58 -18.34 22.28 4.36
N GLY A 59 -18.28 22.80 3.13
CA GLY A 59 -17.42 22.28 2.07
C GLY A 59 -15.93 22.37 2.43
N PHE A 60 -15.50 23.47 3.06
CA PHE A 60 -14.14 23.59 3.59
C PHE A 60 -13.85 22.53 4.66
N LEU A 61 -14.75 22.33 5.63
CA LEU A 61 -14.58 21.28 6.65
C LEU A 61 -14.49 19.88 6.02
N LEU A 62 -15.34 19.58 5.03
CA LEU A 62 -15.30 18.32 4.30
C LEU A 62 -13.98 18.14 3.54
N SER A 63 -13.42 19.20 2.95
CA SER A 63 -12.11 19.15 2.28
C SER A 63 -10.97 18.86 3.27
N LEU A 64 -11.03 19.39 4.49
CA LEU A 64 -10.07 19.09 5.55
C LEU A 64 -10.15 17.61 5.97
N ILE A 65 -11.37 17.08 6.10
CA ILE A 65 -11.59 15.65 6.37
C ILE A 65 -11.04 14.81 5.22
N ALA A 66 -11.25 15.21 3.96
CA ALA A 66 -10.72 14.52 2.79
C ALA A 66 -9.19 14.44 2.84
N VAL A 67 -8.51 15.56 3.12
CA VAL A 67 -7.05 15.62 3.25
C VAL A 67 -6.55 14.81 4.45
N PHE A 68 -7.26 14.83 5.58
CA PHE A 68 -6.92 14.01 6.74
C PHE A 68 -6.94 12.51 6.42
N VAL A 69 -7.96 12.04 5.70
CA VAL A 69 -8.06 10.65 5.25
C VAL A 69 -6.91 10.28 4.30
N LEU A 70 -6.46 11.20 3.44
CA LEU A 70 -5.27 10.98 2.60
C LEU A 70 -4.01 10.78 3.44
N PHE A 71 -3.81 11.57 4.51
CA PHE A 71 -2.67 11.40 5.41
C PHE A 71 -2.70 10.05 6.14
N LEU A 72 -3.88 9.60 6.59
CA LEU A 72 -4.05 8.25 7.15
C LEU A 72 -3.66 7.18 6.13
N GLY A 73 -4.10 7.33 4.88
CA GLY A 73 -3.74 6.43 3.78
C GLY A 73 -2.24 6.37 3.53
N ILE A 74 -1.57 7.53 3.42
CA ILE A 74 -0.11 7.63 3.22
C ILE A 74 0.64 6.96 4.36
N ASN A 75 0.23 7.22 5.61
CA ASN A 75 0.88 6.63 6.77
C ASN A 75 0.72 5.11 6.81
N SER A 76 -0.49 4.60 6.54
CA SER A 76 -0.73 3.16 6.47
C SER A 76 0.10 2.52 5.35
N GLU A 77 0.09 3.11 4.16
CA GLU A 77 0.84 2.64 2.99
C GLU A 77 2.35 2.56 3.27
N ARG A 78 2.95 3.60 3.87
CA ARG A 78 4.38 3.60 4.25
C ARG A 78 4.69 2.47 5.23
N ARG A 79 3.86 2.29 6.25
CA ARG A 79 4.05 1.25 7.27
C ARG A 79 3.94 -0.16 6.67
N LEU A 80 2.89 -0.41 5.88
CA LEU A 80 2.66 -1.70 5.25
C LEU A 80 3.74 -2.04 4.22
N SER A 81 4.18 -1.06 3.42
CA SER A 81 5.31 -1.24 2.51
C SER A 81 6.60 -1.58 3.26
N GLY A 82 6.84 -0.96 4.42
CA GLY A 82 7.96 -1.28 5.30
C GLY A 82 7.95 -2.74 5.74
N TYR A 83 6.84 -3.22 6.29
CA TYR A 83 6.69 -4.61 6.71
C TYR A 83 6.86 -5.60 5.56
N MET A 84 6.20 -5.34 4.42
CA MET A 84 6.33 -6.17 3.23
C MET A 84 7.78 -6.25 2.73
N SER A 85 8.51 -5.14 2.75
CA SER A 85 9.92 -5.11 2.34
C SER A 85 10.80 -5.96 3.27
N GLY A 86 10.54 -5.93 4.58
CA GLY A 86 11.26 -6.72 5.58
C GLY A 86 11.03 -8.21 5.40
N TYR A 87 9.76 -8.63 5.28
CA TYR A 87 9.41 -10.04 5.06
C TYR A 87 9.94 -10.57 3.73
N MET A 88 9.84 -9.77 2.66
CA MET A 88 10.34 -10.15 1.35
C MET A 88 11.87 -10.27 1.31
N ARG A 89 12.59 -9.41 2.05
CA ARG A 89 14.04 -9.52 2.19
C ARG A 89 14.41 -10.83 2.88
N ARG A 90 13.77 -11.13 4.02
CA ARG A 90 14.03 -12.36 4.77
C ARG A 90 13.70 -13.62 3.96
N ALA A 91 12.59 -13.60 3.23
CA ALA A 91 12.21 -14.70 2.36
C ALA A 91 13.27 -14.97 1.27
N LYS A 92 13.85 -13.92 0.67
CA LYS A 92 14.94 -14.06 -0.32
C LYS A 92 16.26 -14.55 0.27
N GLU A 93 16.57 -14.19 1.51
CA GLU A 93 17.72 -14.75 2.23
C GLU A 93 17.55 -16.28 2.37
N ILE A 94 16.37 -16.73 2.80
CA ILE A 94 16.06 -18.16 2.91
C ILE A 94 16.12 -18.86 1.54
N GLU A 95 15.63 -18.21 0.48
CA GLU A 95 15.77 -18.75 -0.88
C GLU A 95 17.24 -18.98 -1.26
N SER A 96 18.10 -18.01 -0.97
CA SER A 96 19.53 -18.08 -1.25
C SER A 96 20.22 -19.18 -0.43
N ASP A 97 19.91 -19.28 0.86
CA ASP A 97 20.58 -20.19 1.79
C ASP A 97 20.24 -21.67 1.51
N TYR A 98 19.03 -21.95 1.02
CA TYR A 98 18.52 -23.31 0.83
C TYR A 98 18.24 -23.67 -0.63
N GLY A 99 18.61 -22.82 -1.59
CA GLY A 99 18.44 -23.06 -3.02
C GLY A 99 16.98 -23.06 -3.50
N MET A 100 16.07 -22.39 -2.79
CA MET A 100 14.69 -22.20 -3.22
C MET A 100 14.61 -21.04 -4.22
N GLN A 101 13.58 -20.99 -5.09
CA GLN A 101 13.55 -20.02 -6.19
C GLN A 101 12.16 -19.45 -6.53
N LEU A 102 11.13 -19.66 -5.71
CA LEU A 102 9.76 -19.25 -6.00
C LEU A 102 9.61 -17.73 -6.19
N LEU A 103 10.10 -16.90 -5.27
CA LEU A 103 10.08 -15.44 -5.36
C LEU A 103 11.04 -14.93 -6.42
N SER A 104 12.22 -15.55 -6.52
CA SER A 104 13.23 -15.21 -7.51
C SER A 104 12.72 -15.39 -8.94
N PHE A 105 12.09 -16.52 -9.26
CA PHE A 105 11.43 -16.74 -10.55
C PHE A 105 10.27 -15.77 -10.78
N GLY A 106 9.38 -15.60 -9.79
CA GLY A 106 8.24 -14.70 -9.92
C GLY A 106 8.65 -13.26 -10.19
N THR A 107 9.72 -12.78 -9.55
CA THR A 107 10.25 -11.43 -9.79
C THR A 107 10.95 -11.29 -11.14
N GLN A 108 11.63 -12.33 -11.64
CA GLN A 108 12.19 -12.33 -13.00
C GLN A 108 11.08 -12.26 -14.06
N GLU A 109 10.01 -13.04 -13.89
CA GLU A 109 8.84 -13.05 -14.79
C GLU A 109 8.10 -11.71 -14.80
N LEU A 110 8.08 -10.99 -13.68
CA LEU A 110 7.51 -9.64 -13.64
C LEU A 110 8.44 -8.61 -14.30
N LYS A 111 9.76 -8.72 -14.11
CA LYS A 111 10.74 -7.81 -14.72
C LYS A 111 10.78 -7.92 -16.25
N SER A 112 10.45 -9.08 -16.81
CA SER A 112 10.38 -9.27 -18.27
C SER A 112 9.22 -8.47 -18.91
N LYS A 113 8.24 -8.03 -18.11
CA LYS A 113 7.04 -7.31 -18.59
C LYS A 113 7.23 -5.79 -18.50
N LYS A 114 7.51 -5.16 -19.64
CA LYS A 114 7.81 -3.71 -19.76
C LYS A 114 6.69 -2.76 -19.33
N LEU A 115 5.43 -3.20 -19.33
CA LEU A 115 4.26 -2.35 -19.05
C LEU A 115 3.74 -2.48 -17.61
N LEU A 116 4.29 -3.37 -16.80
CA LEU A 116 3.85 -3.53 -15.41
C LEU A 116 4.61 -2.57 -14.49
N ILE A 117 3.89 -1.58 -13.98
CA ILE A 117 4.41 -0.67 -12.96
C ILE A 117 4.09 -1.26 -11.58
N SER A 118 5.08 -1.27 -10.68
CA SER A 118 4.90 -1.80 -9.32
C SER A 118 3.90 -0.97 -8.51
N ASN A 119 3.03 -1.64 -7.77
CA ASN A 119 2.12 -1.02 -6.79
C ASN A 119 2.89 -0.22 -5.71
N SER A 120 4.13 -0.61 -5.40
CA SER A 120 4.99 0.17 -4.49
C SER A 120 5.33 1.58 -4.99
N VAL A 121 5.18 1.82 -6.30
CA VAL A 121 5.40 3.12 -6.93
C VAL A 121 4.06 3.83 -7.17
N ILE A 122 3.05 3.11 -7.67
CA ILE A 122 1.76 3.70 -8.03
C ILE A 122 1.03 4.22 -6.78
N PHE A 123 1.03 3.48 -5.68
CA PHE A 123 0.20 3.84 -4.51
C PHE A 123 0.64 5.17 -3.87
N PRO A 124 1.94 5.43 -3.61
CA PRO A 124 2.38 6.74 -3.16
C PRO A 124 2.00 7.88 -4.12
N LEU A 125 2.14 7.67 -5.44
CA LEU A 125 1.77 8.67 -6.46
C LEU A 125 0.28 8.98 -6.45
N TYR A 126 -0.56 7.96 -6.25
CA TYR A 126 -2.01 8.10 -6.12
C TYR A 126 -2.37 9.07 -4.97
N TYR A 127 -1.81 8.87 -3.78
CA TYR A 127 -2.09 9.78 -2.65
C TYR A 127 -1.54 11.19 -2.88
N ALA A 128 -0.35 11.30 -3.47
CA ALA A 128 0.26 12.59 -3.79
C ALA A 128 -0.60 13.39 -4.78
N PHE A 129 -1.14 12.72 -5.81
CA PHE A 129 -2.04 13.33 -6.78
C PHE A 129 -3.28 13.94 -6.12
N PHE A 130 -3.96 13.18 -5.23
CA PHE A 130 -5.14 13.69 -4.53
C PHE A 130 -4.81 14.85 -3.58
N LEU A 131 -3.66 14.81 -2.90
CA LEU A 131 -3.22 15.93 -2.06
C LEU A 131 -3.00 17.20 -2.89
N ILE A 132 -2.33 17.09 -4.04
CA ILE A 132 -2.11 18.21 -4.95
C ILE A 132 -3.44 18.75 -5.47
N ALA A 133 -4.38 17.87 -5.83
CA ALA A 133 -5.71 18.28 -6.28
C ALA A 133 -6.44 19.11 -5.22
N TRP A 134 -6.44 18.69 -3.96
CA TRP A 134 -7.03 19.47 -2.86
C TRP A 134 -6.30 20.79 -2.58
N LEU A 135 -4.97 20.81 -2.71
CA LEU A 135 -4.20 22.06 -2.57
C LEU A 135 -4.60 23.07 -3.65
N ILE A 136 -4.76 22.63 -4.90
CA ILE A 136 -5.24 23.49 -6.00
C ILE A 136 -6.64 24.03 -5.67
N VAL A 137 -7.53 23.17 -5.17
CA VAL A 137 -8.88 23.58 -4.75
C VAL A 137 -8.81 24.66 -3.68
N TRP A 138 -7.98 24.50 -2.65
CA TRP A 138 -7.84 25.51 -1.60
C TRP A 138 -7.28 26.83 -2.13
N ILE A 139 -6.25 26.79 -2.99
CA ILE A 139 -5.69 27.99 -3.61
C ILE A 139 -6.77 28.76 -4.37
N LEU A 140 -7.58 28.07 -5.19
CA LEU A 140 -8.64 28.68 -5.99
C LEU A 140 -9.84 29.20 -5.17
N ASN A 141 -10.00 28.78 -3.91
CA ASN A 141 -11.07 29.27 -3.04
C ASN A 141 -10.61 30.41 -2.12
N ILE A 142 -9.29 30.57 -1.93
CA ILE A 142 -8.70 31.60 -1.06
C ILE A 142 -8.26 32.82 -1.88
N PHE A 143 -7.81 32.62 -3.12
CA PHE A 143 -7.34 33.65 -4.05
C PHE A 143 -8.28 33.82 -5.23
#